data_AF-A0A9Q9SK28-F1
#
_entry.id   AF-A0A9Q9SK28-F1
#
_cell.length_a   1.000
_cell.length_b   1.000
_cell.length_c   1.000
_cell.angle_alpha   90.00
_cell.angle_beta   90.00
_cell.angle_gamma   90.00
#
_symmetry.space_group_name_H-M   'P 1'
#
loop_
_entity.id
_entity.type
_entity.pdbx_description
1 polymer ?
#
loop_
_entity_poly.entity_id
_entity_poly.type
_entity_poly.pdbx_seq_one_letter_code
_entity_poly.pdbx_strand_id
1 'polypeptide(L)' 'MMKSKTCYTLVASLLLGASLSGCVVAPAEPPAVAPAGVVYVAPVGVMPAPGYSWRYHPHYGWGWWHPHYGWHRGWR' A
#
# COMPACT_ATOMS: atom_id res chain seq x y z
N MET A 1 2.39 -45.26 -9.07
CA MET A 1 3.01 -45.09 -10.40
C MET A 1 2.22 -44.04 -11.18
N MET A 2 2.54 -42.76 -10.97
CA MET A 2 1.85 -41.65 -11.66
C MET A 2 2.25 -41.68 -13.14
N LYS A 3 1.26 -41.75 -14.04
CA LYS A 3 1.48 -41.85 -15.49
C LYS A 3 2.18 -40.58 -15.99
N SER A 4 3.28 -40.72 -16.74
CA SER A 4 4.12 -39.60 -17.23
C SER A 4 3.33 -38.47 -17.91
N LYS A 5 2.25 -38.82 -18.62
CA LYS A 5 1.34 -37.89 -19.29
C LYS A 5 0.66 -36.92 -18.30
N THR A 6 0.33 -37.41 -17.11
CA THR A 6 -0.30 -36.63 -16.03
C THR A 6 0.66 -35.61 -15.42
N CYS A 7 1.96 -35.94 -15.36
CA CYS A 7 3.00 -35.00 -14.90
C CYS A 7 3.17 -33.83 -15.89
N TYR A 8 3.19 -34.11 -17.20
CA TYR A 8 3.34 -33.06 -18.21
C TYR A 8 2.15 -32.09 -18.22
N THR A 9 0.92 -32.58 -18.04
CA THR A 9 -0.26 -31.71 -17.93
C THR A 9 -0.23 -30.80 -16.71
N LEU A 10 0.25 -31.29 -15.56
CA LEU A 10 0.35 -30.47 -14.35
C LEU A 10 1.40 -29.36 -14.50
N VAL A 11 2.56 -29.68 -15.06
CA VAL A 11 3.63 -28.70 -15.31
C VAL A 11 3.18 -27.63 -16.29
N ALA A 12 2.51 -28.00 -17.39
CA ALA A 12 1.97 -27.05 -18.35
C ALA A 12 0.94 -26.10 -17.71
N SER A 13 0.08 -26.63 -16.83
CA SER A 13 -0.94 -25.84 -16.12
C SER A 13 -0.31 -24.83 -15.15
N LEU A 14 0.72 -25.24 -14.41
CA LEU A 14 1.47 -24.38 -13.50
C LEU A 14 2.20 -23.24 -14.24
N LEU A 15 2.80 -23.55 -15.40
CA LEU A 15 3.48 -22.55 -16.22
C LEU A 15 2.50 -21.52 -16.79
N LEU A 16 1.32 -21.93 -17.26
CA LEU A 16 0.27 -21.00 -17.69
C LEU A 16 -0.28 -20.16 -16.53
N GLY A 17 -0.46 -20.75 -15.35
CA GLY A 17 -0.92 -20.01 -14.18
C GLY A 17 0.09 -18.95 -13.71
N ALA A 18 1.37 -19.28 -13.76
CA ALA A 18 2.44 -18.36 -13.38
C ALA A 18 2.59 -17.19 -14.36
N SER A 19 2.40 -17.41 -15.67
CA SER A 19 2.49 -16.34 -16.68
C SER A 19 1.32 -15.36 -16.64
N LEU A 20 0.17 -15.79 -16.11
CA LEU A 20 -1.02 -14.95 -15.89
C LEU A 20 -1.03 -14.29 -14.50
N SER A 21 -0.05 -14.60 -13.65
CA SER A 21 0.08 -13.98 -12.32
C SER A 21 0.71 -12.59 -12.45
N GLY A 22 -0.06 -11.56 -12.15
CA GLY A 22 0.43 -10.18 -12.06
C GLY A 22 0.55 -9.74 -10.60
N CYS A 23 1.62 -9.00 -10.27
CA CYS A 23 1.70 -8.31 -8.99
C CYS A 23 0.82 -7.05 -9.03
N VAL A 24 -0.21 -7.01 -8.19
CA VAL A 24 -0.96 -5.76 -7.96
C VAL A 24 -0.05 -4.81 -7.19
N VAL A 25 0.41 -3.75 -7.86
CA VAL A 25 1.15 -2.66 -7.23
C VAL A 25 0.13 -1.65 -6.72
N ALA A 26 0.11 -1.42 -5.41
CA ALA A 26 -0.69 -0.35 -4.85
C ALA A 26 -0.18 1.01 -5.38
N PRO A 27 -1.06 1.96 -5.71
CA PRO A 27 -0.65 3.31 -6.06
C PRO A 27 0.23 3.90 -4.96
N ALA A 28 1.46 4.30 -5.31
CA ALA A 28 2.29 5.07 -4.41
C ALA A 28 1.76 6.50 -4.39
N GLU A 29 1.13 6.91 -3.28
CA GLU A 29 0.78 8.32 -3.09
C GLU A 29 2.07 9.16 -3.11
N PRO A 30 2.06 10.35 -3.74
CA PRO A 30 3.20 11.25 -3.72
C PRO A 30 3.64 11.54 -2.27
N PRO A 31 4.94 11.72 -2.01
CA PRO A 31 5.42 12.16 -0.71
C PRO A 31 4.65 13.42 -0.33
N ALA A 32 4.08 13.46 0.88
CA ALA A 32 3.28 14.59 1.28
C ALA A 32 4.13 15.86 1.31
N VAL A 33 3.87 16.75 0.37
CA VAL A 33 4.54 18.04 0.27
C VAL A 33 3.89 18.98 1.28
N ALA A 34 4.73 19.61 2.10
CA ALA A 34 4.27 20.63 3.02
C ALA A 34 3.71 21.83 2.23
N PRO A 35 2.54 22.39 2.61
CA PRO A 35 2.08 23.65 2.05
C PRO A 35 3.10 24.78 2.23
N ALA A 36 3.04 25.81 1.40
CA ALA A 36 3.93 26.96 1.51
C ALA A 36 3.82 27.59 2.92
N GLY A 37 4.98 27.83 3.54
CA GLY A 37 5.05 28.37 4.91
C GLY A 37 4.89 27.32 6.02
N VAL A 38 4.67 26.05 5.68
CA VAL A 38 4.62 24.94 6.65
C VAL A 38 5.92 24.16 6.57
N VAL A 39 6.58 23.99 7.72
CA VAL A 39 7.76 23.12 7.82
C VAL A 39 7.30 21.66 7.82
N TYR A 40 7.95 20.82 7.03
CA TYR A 40 7.77 19.37 7.12
C TYR A 40 8.27 18.86 8.47
N VAL A 41 7.39 18.19 9.22
CA VAL A 41 7.76 17.50 10.45
C VAL A 41 7.68 16.00 10.18
N ALA A 42 8.79 15.30 10.38
CA ALA A 42 8.82 13.85 10.18
C ALA A 42 7.87 13.11 11.14
N PRO A 43 7.35 11.92 10.75
CA PRO A 43 6.48 11.15 11.62
C PRO A 43 7.12 10.83 12.97
N VAL A 44 6.41 11.13 14.06
CA VAL A 44 6.90 10.92 15.43
C VAL A 44 6.55 9.51 15.97
N GLY A 45 5.85 8.69 15.18
CA GLY A 45 5.42 7.35 15.56
C GLY A 45 5.26 6.42 14.37
N VAL A 46 5.03 5.13 14.64
CA VAL A 46 4.81 4.13 13.60
C VAL A 46 3.52 4.40 12.82
N MET A 47 3.52 4.02 11.55
CA MET A 47 2.33 4.02 10.72
C MET A 47 1.25 3.11 11.35
N PRO A 48 0.01 3.58 11.56
CA PRO A 48 -1.01 2.83 12.30
C PRO A 48 -1.37 1.48 11.65
N ALA A 49 -1.46 1.46 10.32
CA ALA A 49 -1.73 0.29 9.50
C ALA A 49 -1.31 0.56 8.04
N PRO A 50 -1.24 -0.46 7.16
CA PRO A 50 -1.04 -0.24 5.74
C PRO A 50 -2.09 0.73 5.15
N GLY A 51 -1.67 1.60 4.23
CA GLY A 51 -2.53 2.56 3.54
C GLY A 51 -2.68 3.92 4.23
N TYR A 52 -2.07 4.13 5.40
CA TYR A 52 -1.98 5.47 6.00
C TYR A 52 -0.84 6.27 5.37
N SER A 53 -1.09 7.52 4.99
CA SER A 53 -0.08 8.46 4.54
C SER A 53 0.12 9.58 5.56
N TRP A 54 1.37 10.04 5.70
CA TRP A 54 1.73 11.15 6.58
C TRP A 54 1.37 12.46 5.89
N ARG A 55 0.42 13.23 6.42
CA ARG A 55 -0.13 14.43 5.75
C ARG A 55 -0.26 15.59 6.71
N TYR A 56 -0.30 16.80 6.16
CA TYR A 56 -0.56 18.03 6.93
C TYR A 56 -2.06 18.31 7.02
N HIS A 57 -2.55 18.46 8.25
CA HIS A 57 -3.88 18.92 8.60
C HIS A 57 -3.82 20.42 8.99
N PRO A 58 -4.69 21.29 8.43
CA PRO A 58 -4.66 22.74 8.72
C PRO A 58 -4.76 23.10 10.21
N HIS A 59 -5.64 22.42 10.95
CA HIS A 59 -5.86 22.69 12.39
C HIS A 59 -4.95 21.92 13.35
N TYR A 60 -4.52 20.70 13.00
CA TYR A 60 -3.81 19.80 13.93
C TYR A 60 -2.34 19.57 13.54
N GLY A 61 -1.90 20.06 12.39
CA GLY A 61 -0.54 19.86 11.90
C GLY A 61 -0.33 18.49 11.26
N TRP A 62 0.86 17.92 11.42
CA TRP A 62 1.24 16.67 10.75
C TRP A 62 0.65 15.43 11.44
N GLY A 63 0.00 14.56 10.65
CA GLY A 63 -0.66 13.37 11.17
C GLY A 63 -0.85 12.27 10.12
N TRP A 64 -1.33 11.12 10.57
CA TRP A 64 -1.64 9.98 9.71
C TRP A 64 -3.06 10.12 9.14
N TRP A 65 -3.20 9.98 7.82
CA TRP A 65 -4.49 10.02 7.12
C TRP A 65 -4.68 8.77 6.28
N HIS A 66 -5.90 8.28 6.20
CA HIS A 66 -6.28 7.12 5.38
C HIS A 66 -7.45 7.50 4.47
N PRO A 67 -7.44 7.11 3.18
CA PRO A 67 -8.51 7.46 2.23
C PRO A 67 -9.89 6.96 2.65
N HIS A 68 -9.97 5.81 3.32
CA HIS A 68 -11.23 5.22 3.76
C HIS A 68 -11.61 5.52 5.22
N TYR A 69 -10.63 5.80 6.09
CA TYR A 69 -10.87 5.96 7.54
C TYR A 69 -10.69 7.41 8.02
N GLY A 70 -10.20 8.30 7.15
CA GLY A 70 -9.90 9.68 7.49
C GLY A 70 -8.64 9.81 8.34
N TRP A 71 -8.59 10.84 9.17
CA TRP A 71 -7.44 11.11 10.03
C TRP A 71 -7.40 10.20 11.26
N HIS A 72 -6.21 9.68 11.53
CA HIS A 72 -5.92 8.95 12.75
C HIS A 72 -6.04 9.87 13.98
N ARG A 73 -6.32 9.29 15.15
CA ARG A 73 -6.58 10.02 16.43
C ARG A 73 -7.84 10.90 16.42
N GLY A 74 -8.76 10.70 15.49
CA GLY A 74 -10.07 11.37 15.49
C GLY A 74 -10.02 12.85 15.13
N TRP A 75 -8.99 13.28 14.39
CA TRP A 75 -8.94 14.63 13.82
C TRP A 75 -10.05 14.76 12.76
N ARG A 76 -10.84 15.84 12.84
CA ARG A 76 -11.96 16.11 11.93
C ARG A 76 -11.78 17.45 11.25
#